data_AF-A0A9E4C8L9-F1
#
_entry.id   AF-A0A9E4C8L9-F1
#
_cell.length_a   1.000
_cell.length_b   1.000
_cell.length_c   1.000
_cell.angle_alpha   90.00
_cell.angle_beta   90.00
_cell.angle_gamma   90.00
#
_symmetry.space_group_name_H-M   'P 1'
#
loop_
_entity.id
_entity.type
_entity.pdbx_description
1 polymer ?
#
loop_
_entity_poly.entity_id
_entity_poly.type
_entity_poly.pdbx_seq_one_letter_code
_entity_poly.pdbx_strand_id
1 'polypeptide(L)'
;MPEFNYIARNASGQKVTGTLAAASQREAIAQLGALALFPLNVAAEKPKSTVGFGRRVSGQLVATAYGQLAALLRSGVPLLRSLAVLREQTSHRALKEVLSDVHARVEQGESLGDA
;
A
#
# COMPACT_ATOMS: atom_id res chain seq x y z
N MET A 1 -6.54 -17.10 6.03
CA MET A 1 -7.66 -16.69 6.89
C MET A 1 -7.73 -15.16 6.84
N PRO A 2 -8.92 -14.54 6.74
CA PRO A 2 -9.02 -13.09 6.72
C PRO A 2 -8.58 -12.50 8.06
N GLU A 3 -7.86 -11.38 8.00
CA GLU A 3 -7.52 -10.57 9.18
C GLU A 3 -8.61 -9.52 9.44
N PHE A 4 -8.89 -9.28 10.71
CA PHE A 4 -9.87 -8.30 11.18
C PHE A 4 -9.15 -7.30 12.08
N ASN A 5 -9.37 -6.02 11.83
CA ASN A 5 -8.94 -4.97 12.74
C ASN A 5 -10.00 -4.82 13.84
N TYR A 6 -9.57 -4.85 15.10
CA TYR A 6 -10.45 -4.67 16.23
C TYR A 6 -10.00 -3.51 17.13
N ILE A 7 -11.00 -2.84 17.69
CA ILE A 7 -10.86 -1.93 18.83
C ILE A 7 -11.71 -2.54 19.93
N ALA A 8 -11.07 -2.96 21.01
CA ALA A 8 -11.74 -3.53 22.17
C ALA A 8 -11.37 -2.75 23.44
N ARG A 9 -12.12 -2.97 24.51
CA ARG A 9 -11.86 -2.41 25.83
C ARG A 9 -11.57 -3.54 26.81
N ASN A 10 -10.47 -3.46 27.52
CA ASN A 10 -10.18 -4.43 28.59
C ASN A 10 -10.99 -4.10 29.86
N ALA A 11 -10.95 -4.99 30.85
CA ALA A 11 -11.66 -4.81 32.13
C ALA A 11 -11.20 -3.57 32.92
N SER A 12 -9.97 -3.10 32.72
CA SER A 12 -9.46 -1.85 33.32
C SER A 12 -9.90 -0.59 32.57
N GLY A 13 -10.71 -0.74 31.52
CA GLY A 13 -11.27 0.36 30.76
C GLY A 13 -10.35 0.95 29.70
N GLN A 14 -9.16 0.40 29.51
CA GLN A 14 -8.21 0.82 28.47
C GLN A 14 -8.62 0.27 27.11
N LYS A 15 -8.45 1.10 26.07
CA LYS A 15 -8.69 0.71 24.69
C LYS A 15 -7.50 -0.08 24.17
N VAL A 16 -7.77 -1.25 23.61
CA VAL A 16 -6.80 -2.15 22.99
C VAL A 16 -7.14 -2.27 21.53
N THR A 17 -6.16 -2.03 20.66
CA THR A 17 -6.32 -2.11 19.21
C THR A 17 -5.36 -3.16 18.67
N GLY A 18 -5.81 -3.99 17.75
CA GLY A 18 -4.97 -5.01 17.13
C GLY A 18 -5.60 -5.63 15.88
N THR A 19 -4.85 -6.54 15.26
CA THR A 19 -5.34 -7.44 14.21
C THR A 19 -5.64 -8.81 14.80
N LEU A 20 -6.67 -9.47 14.28
CA LEU A 20 -7.08 -10.81 14.68
C LEU A 20 -7.48 -11.62 13.44
N ALA A 21 -6.90 -12.81 13.29
CA ALA A 21 -7.29 -13.74 12.23
C ALA A 21 -8.56 -14.50 12.63
N ALA A 22 -9.61 -14.38 11.81
CA ALA A 22 -10.88 -15.08 12.04
C ALA A 22 -11.52 -15.45 10.69
N ALA A 23 -12.33 -16.51 10.61
CA ALA A 23 -13.06 -16.84 9.39
C ALA A 23 -14.28 -15.94 9.19
N SER A 24 -14.80 -15.32 10.26
CA SER A 24 -15.94 -14.39 10.19
C SER A 24 -15.91 -13.34 11.29
N GLN A 25 -16.64 -12.23 11.09
CA GLN A 25 -16.81 -11.20 12.12
C GLN A 25 -17.40 -11.76 13.43
N ARG A 26 -18.34 -12.72 13.34
CA ARG A 26 -18.92 -13.39 14.51
C ARG A 26 -17.86 -14.16 15.30
N GLU A 27 -16.96 -14.85 14.58
CA GLU A 27 -15.86 -15.58 15.20
C GLU A 27 -14.82 -14.64 15.82
N ALA A 28 -14.51 -13.51 15.17
CA ALA A 28 -13.64 -12.47 15.73
C ALA A 28 -14.21 -11.91 17.05
N ILE A 29 -15.52 -11.66 17.12
CA ILE A 29 -16.20 -11.21 18.35
C ILE A 29 -16.12 -12.28 19.44
N ALA A 30 -16.35 -13.55 19.09
CA ALA A 30 -16.27 -14.66 20.05
C ALA A 30 -14.86 -14.83 20.63
N GLN A 31 -13.83 -14.73 19.80
CA GLN A 31 -12.43 -14.78 20.23
C GLN A 31 -12.06 -13.58 21.12
N LEU A 32 -12.52 -12.37 20.81
CA LEU A 32 -12.31 -11.19 21.67
C LEU A 32 -13.00 -11.36 23.03
N GLY A 33 -14.22 -11.92 23.04
CA GLY A 33 -14.92 -12.25 24.28
C GLY A 33 -14.18 -13.27 25.14
N ALA A 34 -13.58 -14.30 24.53
CA ALA A 34 -12.77 -15.30 25.24
C ALA A 34 -11.50 -14.68 25.88
N LEU A 35 -10.99 -13.58 25.33
CA LEU A 35 -9.85 -12.82 25.85
C LEU A 35 -10.24 -11.77 26.90
N ALA A 36 -11.50 -11.78 27.38
CA ALA A 36 -12.05 -10.76 28.27
C ALA A 36 -11.91 -9.32 27.72
N LEU A 37 -11.91 -9.19 26.39
CA LEU A 37 -11.90 -7.93 25.67
C LEU A 37 -13.30 -7.63 25.15
N PHE A 38 -13.84 -6.46 25.51
CA PHE A 38 -15.14 -6.01 25.04
C PHE A 38 -15.00 -5.32 23.68
N PRO A 39 -15.47 -5.93 22.57
CA PRO A 39 -15.35 -5.32 21.26
C PRO A 39 -16.18 -4.03 21.17
N LEU A 40 -15.54 -2.92 20.84
CA LEU A 40 -16.19 -1.66 20.52
C LEU A 40 -16.41 -1.52 19.02
N ASN A 41 -15.44 -2.00 18.23
CA ASN A 41 -15.52 -2.01 16.77
C ASN A 41 -14.72 -3.20 16.24
N VAL A 42 -15.33 -3.99 15.35
CA VAL A 42 -14.69 -5.12 14.66
C VAL A 42 -14.96 -4.92 13.19
N ALA A 43 -13.93 -4.53 12.44
CA ALA A 43 -14.01 -4.33 11.02
C ALA A 43 -13.15 -5.38 10.33
N ALA A 44 -13.70 -6.04 9.30
CA ALA A 44 -12.88 -6.82 8.39
C ALA A 44 -11.77 -5.91 7.88
N GLU A 45 -10.52 -6.37 7.92
CA GLU A 45 -9.47 -5.68 7.19
C GLU A 45 -9.83 -5.88 5.71
N LYS A 46 -10.55 -4.90 5.16
CA LYS A 46 -10.55 -4.71 3.71
C LYS A 46 -9.07 -4.63 3.37
N PRO A 47 -8.57 -5.39 2.37
CA PRO A 47 -7.22 -5.17 1.90
C PRO A 47 -7.09 -3.66 1.76
N LYS A 48 -6.02 -3.08 2.32
CA LYS A 48 -5.72 -1.67 2.16
C LYS A 48 -5.54 -1.44 0.66
N SER A 49 -6.66 -1.35 -0.05
CA SER A 49 -6.76 -0.71 -1.33
C SER A 49 -6.35 0.70 -0.97
N THR A 50 -5.10 1.01 -1.26
CA THR A 50 -4.55 2.36 -1.37
C THR A 50 -5.28 3.14 -2.47
N VAL A 51 -6.59 2.97 -2.59
CA VAL A 51 -7.51 3.91 -3.21
C VAL A 51 -7.69 5.04 -2.21
N GLY A 52 -6.56 5.67 -1.86
CA GLY A 52 -6.56 7.02 -1.38
C GLY A 52 -7.11 7.85 -2.54
N PHE A 53 -8.24 8.49 -2.28
CA PHE A 53 -8.74 9.66 -3.00
C PHE A 53 -7.60 10.30 -3.81
N GLY A 54 -7.64 10.09 -5.13
CA GLY A 54 -6.51 10.26 -6.02
C GLY A 54 -5.77 11.56 -5.76
N ARG A 55 -4.59 11.45 -5.12
CA ARG A 55 -3.61 12.53 -5.10
C ARG A 55 -3.03 12.58 -6.49
N ARG A 56 -3.81 13.20 -7.37
CA ARG A 56 -3.52 13.40 -8.78
C ARG A 56 -2.10 13.93 -8.89
N VAL A 57 -1.22 13.15 -9.50
CA VAL A 57 0.15 13.58 -9.74
C VAL A 57 0.08 14.78 -10.68
N SER A 58 0.71 15.90 -10.31
CA SER A 58 0.67 17.09 -11.16
C SER A 58 1.35 16.79 -12.49
N GLY A 59 0.80 17.32 -13.59
CA GLY A 59 1.37 17.11 -14.93
C GLY A 59 2.83 17.55 -15.02
N GLN A 60 3.22 18.59 -14.27
CA GLN A 60 4.61 19.05 -14.18
C GLN A 60 5.54 18.00 -13.57
N LEU A 61 5.07 17.31 -12.53
CA LEU A 61 5.86 16.30 -11.84
C LEU A 61 6.02 15.05 -12.71
N VAL A 62 4.97 14.69 -13.47
CA VAL A 62 5.02 13.65 -14.50
C VAL A 62 6.00 14.01 -15.60
N ALA A 63 5.94 15.23 -16.14
CA ALA A 63 6.85 15.69 -17.19
C ALA A 63 8.32 15.66 -16.75
N THR A 64 8.58 16.03 -15.48
CA THR A 64 9.93 15.98 -14.91
C THR A 64 10.44 14.55 -14.78
N ALA A 65 9.59 13.63 -14.31
CA ALA A 65 9.94 12.21 -14.21
C ALA A 65 10.26 11.60 -15.58
N TYR A 66 9.47 11.90 -16.62
CA TYR A 66 9.76 11.47 -17.99
C TYR A 66 11.05 12.08 -18.55
N GLY A 67 11.32 13.36 -18.25
CA GLY A 67 12.57 14.01 -18.65
C GLY A 67 13.80 13.32 -18.04
N GLN A 68 13.74 12.99 -16.75
CA GLN A 68 14.78 12.25 -16.04
C GLN A 68 14.94 10.82 -16.57
N LEU A 69 13.83 10.11 -16.81
CA LEU A 69 13.83 8.78 -17.42
C LEU A 69 14.53 8.82 -18.79
N ALA A 70 14.14 9.77 -19.63
CA ALA A 70 14.72 9.91 -20.97
C ALA A 70 16.21 10.25 -20.93
N ALA A 71 16.66 11.05 -19.96
CA ALA A 71 18.08 11.35 -19.78
C ALA A 71 18.88 10.09 -19.40
N LEU A 72 18.38 9.29 -18.44
CA LEU A 72 19.00 8.03 -18.02
C LEU A 72 19.09 7.03 -19.18
N LEU A 73 17.99 6.85 -19.92
CA LEU A 73 17.96 5.98 -21.10
C LEU A 73 18.93 6.44 -22.20
N ARG A 74 18.98 7.74 -22.50
CA ARG A 74 19.96 8.30 -23.46
C ARG A 74 21.41 8.10 -23.02
N SER A 75 21.67 8.08 -21.72
CA SER A 75 23.00 7.77 -21.18
C SER A 75 23.35 6.28 -21.18
N GLY A 76 22.46 5.41 -21.70
CA GLY A 76 22.69 3.98 -21.77
C GLY A 76 22.36 3.23 -20.47
N VAL A 77 21.71 3.88 -19.50
CA VAL A 77 21.28 3.21 -18.28
C VAL A 77 20.11 2.27 -18.62
N PRO A 78 20.15 0.98 -18.22
CA PRO A 78 19.05 0.06 -18.46
C PRO A 78 17.72 0.57 -17.90
N LEU A 79 16.61 0.25 -18.57
CA LEU A 79 15.27 0.74 -18.21
C LEU A 79 14.89 0.41 -16.77
N LEU A 80 15.04 -0.86 -16.34
CA LEU A 80 14.76 -1.29 -14.97
C LEU A 80 15.54 -0.47 -13.94
N ARG A 81 16.84 -0.26 -14.19
CA ARG A 81 17.69 0.55 -13.31
C ARG A 81 17.26 2.01 -13.30
N SER A 82 16.85 2.54 -14.45
CA SER A 82 16.36 3.91 -14.56
C SER A 82 15.07 4.12 -13.76
N LEU A 83 14.13 3.18 -13.82
CA LEU A 83 12.90 3.19 -13.01
C LEU A 83 13.21 3.10 -11.51
N ALA A 84 14.16 2.25 -11.11
CA ALA A 84 14.59 2.13 -9.73
C ALA A 84 15.18 3.45 -9.19
N VAL A 85 16.02 4.12 -9.98
CA VAL A 85 16.60 5.43 -9.63
C VAL A 85 15.52 6.49 -9.48
N LEU A 86 14.55 6.56 -10.40
CA LEU A 86 13.45 7.53 -10.32
C LEU A 86 12.57 7.31 -9.07
N ARG A 87 12.29 6.05 -8.74
CA ARG A 87 11.55 5.67 -7.53
C ARG A 87 12.28 6.10 -6.25
N GLU A 88 13.61 6.01 -6.24
CA GLU A 88 14.43 6.39 -5.09
C GLU A 88 14.56 7.91 -4.95
N GLN A 89 14.68 8.63 -6.07
CA GLN A 89 14.83 10.07 -6.11
C GLN A 89 13.51 10.83 -5.90
N THR A 90 12.36 10.20 -6.18
CA THR A 90 11.07 10.89 -6.02
C THR A 90 10.67 11.01 -4.55
N SER A 91 10.41 12.25 -4.12
CA SER A 91 9.86 12.57 -2.81
C SER A 91 8.33 12.55 -2.78
N HIS A 92 7.68 12.48 -3.96
CA HIS A 92 6.21 12.45 -4.04
C HIS A 92 5.68 11.03 -3.86
N ARG A 93 5.03 10.77 -2.71
CA ARG A 93 4.53 9.44 -2.33
C ARG A 93 3.72 8.73 -3.42
N ALA A 94 2.75 9.41 -4.03
CA ALA A 94 1.92 8.78 -5.06
C ALA A 94 2.71 8.45 -6.33
N LEU A 95 3.71 9.27 -6.69
CA LEU A 95 4.54 8.94 -7.86
C LEU A 95 5.47 7.77 -7.53
N LYS A 96 5.98 7.70 -6.29
CA LYS A 96 6.79 6.57 -5.82
C LYS A 96 6.03 5.26 -5.89
N GLU A 97 4.77 5.25 -5.47
CA GLU A 97 3.90 4.07 -5.53
C GLU A 97 3.71 3.62 -6.99
N VAL A 98 3.37 4.55 -7.90
CA VAL A 98 3.23 4.25 -9.33
C VAL A 98 4.53 3.72 -9.95
N LEU A 99 5.66 4.38 -9.70
CA LEU A 99 6.96 3.93 -10.22
C LEU A 99 7.38 2.56 -9.67
N SER A 100 6.96 2.24 -8.44
CA SER A 100 7.23 0.92 -7.85
C SER A 100 6.42 -0.17 -8.54
N ASP A 101 5.16 0.11 -8.85
CA ASP A 101 4.27 -0.80 -9.56
C ASP A 101 4.75 -1.06 -10.99
N VAL A 102 5.03 0.00 -11.75
CA VAL A 102 5.59 -0.09 -13.11
C VAL A 102 6.91 -0.85 -13.12
N HIS A 103 7.82 -0.57 -12.17
CA HIS A 103 9.08 -1.32 -12.06
C HIS A 103 8.84 -2.82 -11.87
N ALA A 104 7.93 -3.21 -10.98
CA ALA A 104 7.65 -4.62 -10.70
C ALA A 104 7.04 -5.33 -11.91
N ARG A 105 6.13 -4.68 -12.64
CA ARG A 105 5.51 -5.24 -13.85
C ARG A 105 6.51 -5.41 -14.99
N VAL A 106 7.35 -4.41 -15.22
CA VAL A 106 8.44 -4.50 -16.21
C VAL A 106 9.48 -5.56 -15.82
N GLU A 107 9.79 -5.70 -14.53
CA GLU A 107 10.68 -6.76 -14.02
C GLU A 107 10.11 -8.16 -14.26
N GLN A 108 8.79 -8.30 -14.23
CA GLN A 108 8.07 -9.53 -14.58
C GLN A 108 7.98 -9.79 -16.09
N GLY A 109 8.47 -8.86 -16.92
CA GLY A 109 8.54 -9.01 -18.38
C GLY A 109 7.39 -8.34 -19.14
N GLU A 110 6.53 -7.57 -18.48
CA GLU A 110 5.54 -6.74 -19.18
C GLU A 110 6.22 -5.62 -19.97
N SER A 111 5.61 -5.23 -21.08
CA SER A 111 6.09 -4.09 -21.85
C SER A 111 5.86 -2.80 -21.05
N LEU A 112 6.75 -1.80 -21.19
CA LEU A 112 6.61 -0.53 -20.49
C LEU A 112 5.29 0.21 -20.83
N GLY A 113 4.72 -0.03 -22.01
CA GLY A 113 3.46 0.59 -22.40
C GLY A 113 2.24 -0.04 -21.73
N ASP A 114 2.34 -1.30 -21.34
CA ASP A 114 1.28 -2.06 -20.67
C ASP A 114 1.40 -2.00 -19.14
N ALA A 115 2.64 -1.86 -18.66
CA ALA A 115 3.01 -1.71 -17.24
C ALA A 115 2.56 -0.37 -16.64
#